data_AF-X1DEA4-F1
#
_entry.id   AF-X1DEA4-F1
#
_cell.length_a   1.000
_cell.length_b   1.000
_cell.length_c   1.000
_cell.angle_alpha   90.00
_cell.angle_beta   90.00
_cell.angle_gamma   90.00
#
_symmetry.space_group_name_H-M   'P 1'
#
loop_
_entity.id
_entity.type
_entity.pdbx_description
1 polymer ?
#
loop_
_entity_poly.entity_id
_entity_poly.type
_entity_poly.pdbx_seq_one_letter_code
_entity_poly.pdbx_strand_id
1 'polypeptide(L)'
;KGAPLNYRGVLYIFLKLSRELGWRDANKKPRIHDFRHAFAVRRLLRWYDEGANLDQKILALSTYLGHAQVTDTYWYLSAVPELLAIVSDKFENFAAKERRRDTP
;
A
#
# COMPACT_ATOMS: atom_id res chain seq x y z
N LYS A 1 -11.51 -20.31 24.17
CA LYS A 1 -12.14 -19.23 23.34
C LYS A 1 -11.29 -17.98 23.50
N GLY A 2 -10.79 -17.38 22.41
CA GLY A 2 -10.05 -16.11 22.46
C GLY A 2 -11.00 -14.93 22.24
N ALA A 3 -10.91 -13.91 23.08
CA ALA A 3 -11.59 -12.64 22.84
C ALA A 3 -10.73 -11.75 21.91
N PRO A 4 -11.34 -10.90 21.07
CA PRO A 4 -10.59 -9.96 20.26
C PRO A 4 -9.73 -9.04 21.14
N LEU A 5 -8.50 -8.77 20.68
CA LEU A 5 -7.60 -7.87 21.39
C LEU A 5 -8.19 -6.45 21.41
N ASN A 6 -8.21 -5.84 22.61
CA ASN A 6 -8.62 -4.46 22.76
C ASN A 6 -7.62 -3.53 22.06
N TYR A 7 -8.12 -2.68 21.15
CA TYR A 7 -7.31 -1.70 20.42
C TYR A 7 -6.45 -0.82 21.35
N ARG A 8 -6.97 -0.41 22.52
CA ARG A 8 -6.20 0.37 23.50
C ARG A 8 -5.02 -0.41 24.06
N GLY A 9 -5.20 -1.72 24.30
CA GLY A 9 -4.13 -2.60 24.77
C GLY A 9 -3.06 -2.80 23.70
N VAL A 10 -3.47 -3.04 22.45
CA VAL A 10 -2.56 -3.15 21.31
C VAL A 10 -1.76 -1.85 21.12
N LEU A 11 -2.44 -0.71 21.16
CA LEU A 11 -1.79 0.60 21.05
C LEU A 11 -0.81 0.84 22.20
N TYR A 12 -1.20 0.52 23.44
CA TYR A 12 -0.32 0.64 24.60
C TYR A 12 0.97 -0.17 24.44
N ILE A 13 0.85 -1.45 24.07
CA ILE A 13 2.01 -2.33 23.84
C ILE A 13 2.87 -1.81 22.69
N PHE A 14 2.27 -1.40 21.57
CA PHE A 14 3.00 -0.83 20.44
C PHE A 14 3.78 0.43 20.84
N LEU A 15 3.17 1.35 21.59
CA LEU A 15 3.84 2.55 22.08
C LEU A 15 4.97 2.24 23.05
N LYS A 16 4.79 1.27 23.93
CA LYS A 16 5.83 0.78 24.85
C LYS A 16 7.04 0.25 24.07
N LEU A 17 6.80 -0.70 23.16
CA LEU A 17 7.87 -1.28 22.33
C LEU A 17 8.56 -0.24 21.45
N SER A 18 7.80 0.69 20.86
CA SER A 18 8.38 1.78 20.05
C SER A 18 9.33 2.68 20.85
N ARG A 19 9.09 2.85 22.17
CA ARG A 19 10.00 3.60 23.05
C ARG A 19 11.22 2.78 23.41
N GLU A 20 11.02 1.51 23.79
CA GLU A 20 12.11 0.60 24.15
C GLU A 20 13.10 0.37 23.01
N LEU A 21 12.60 0.35 21.76
CA LEU A 21 13.42 0.20 20.55
C LEU A 21 14.00 1.51 20.02
N GLY A 22 13.74 2.65 20.68
CA GLY A 22 14.26 3.96 20.26
C GLY A 22 13.68 4.48 18.93
N TRP A 23 12.51 3.99 18.51
CA TRP A 23 11.86 4.41 17.25
C TRP A 23 11.10 5.74 17.36
N ARG A 24 11.15 6.38 18.53
CA ARG A 24 10.41 7.60 18.84
C ARG A 24 11.37 8.75 19.13
N ASP A 25 11.23 9.82 18.38
CA ASP A 25 11.86 11.12 18.65
C ASP A 25 10.83 12.26 18.50
N ALA A 26 11.27 13.52 18.62
CA ALA A 26 10.40 14.68 18.52
C ALA A 26 9.68 14.78 17.16
N ASN A 27 10.31 14.30 16.10
CA ASN A 27 9.89 14.39 14.71
C ASN A 27 9.29 13.08 14.17
N LYS A 28 9.62 11.93 14.76
CA LYS A 28 9.16 10.60 14.36
C LYS A 28 8.33 9.95 15.45
N LYS A 29 7.03 9.83 15.14
CA LYS A 29 6.04 9.16 15.98
C LYS A 29 5.44 8.00 15.17
N PRO A 30 6.08 6.82 15.15
CA PRO A 30 5.56 5.68 14.41
C PRO A 30 4.14 5.36 14.87
N ARG A 31 3.27 5.07 13.92
CA ARG A 31 1.87 4.69 14.12
C ARG A 31 1.72 3.22 13.78
N ILE A 32 0.83 2.53 14.47
CA ILE A 32 0.55 1.13 14.18
C ILE A 32 0.04 0.91 12.75
N HIS A 33 -0.68 1.90 12.20
CA HIS A 33 -1.16 1.90 10.81
C HIS A 33 -0.03 1.96 9.78
N ASP A 34 1.15 2.45 10.15
CA ASP A 34 2.28 2.53 9.22
C ASP A 34 2.75 1.12 8.82
N PHE A 35 2.52 0.09 9.64
CA PHE A 35 2.76 -1.30 9.24
C PHE A 35 1.84 -1.76 8.12
N ARG A 36 0.55 -1.42 8.20
CA ARG A 36 -0.41 -1.73 7.13
C ARG A 36 0.00 -1.03 5.84
N HIS A 37 0.37 0.24 5.95
CA HIS A 37 0.83 1.03 4.81
C HIS A 37 2.10 0.40 4.20
N ALA A 38 3.13 0.19 5.00
CA ALA A 38 4.40 -0.39 4.55
C ALA A 38 4.22 -1.79 3.93
N PHE A 39 3.35 -2.62 4.49
CA PHE A 39 2.99 -3.93 3.91
C PHE A 39 2.38 -3.77 2.52
N ALA A 40 1.35 -2.93 2.38
CA ALA A 40 0.65 -2.74 1.11
C ALA A 40 1.60 -2.25 0.01
N VAL A 41 2.40 -1.22 0.32
CA VAL A 41 3.39 -0.65 -0.60
C VAL A 41 4.42 -1.69 -1.04
N ARG A 42 5.08 -2.36 -0.09
CA ARG A 42 6.09 -3.38 -0.39
C ARG A 42 5.51 -4.53 -1.21
N ARG A 43 4.25 -4.92 -0.95
CA ARG A 43 3.61 -6.00 -1.69
C ARG A 43 3.31 -5.59 -3.14
N LEU A 44 2.79 -4.38 -3.35
CA LEU A 44 2.53 -3.85 -4.69
C LEU A 44 3.83 -3.70 -5.50
N LEU A 45 4.87 -3.13 -4.91
CA LEU A 45 6.19 -3.02 -5.56
C LEU A 45 6.74 -4.39 -5.94
N ARG A 46 6.71 -5.35 -5.00
CA ARG A 46 7.20 -6.70 -5.28
C ARG A 46 6.40 -7.40 -6.39
N TRP A 47 5.09 -7.24 -6.42
CA TRP A 47 4.28 -7.81 -7.52
C TRP A 47 4.57 -7.15 -8.85
N TYR A 48 4.86 -5.85 -8.84
CA TYR A 48 5.31 -5.17 -10.05
C TYR A 48 6.63 -5.75 -10.54
N ASP A 49 7.63 -5.90 -9.66
CA ASP A 49 8.94 -6.48 -10.01
C ASP A 49 8.83 -7.94 -10.49
N GLU A 50 7.88 -8.70 -9.95
CA GLU A 50 7.55 -10.07 -10.38
C GLU A 50 6.78 -10.13 -11.72
N GLY A 51 6.47 -8.98 -12.34
CA GLY A 51 5.71 -8.90 -13.59
C GLY A 51 4.23 -9.27 -13.45
N ALA A 52 3.68 -9.27 -12.23
CA ALA A 52 2.29 -9.64 -12.00
C ALA A 52 1.33 -8.55 -12.50
N ASN A 53 0.11 -8.98 -12.86
CA ASN A 53 -0.97 -8.05 -13.18
C ASN A 53 -1.46 -7.33 -11.90
N LEU A 54 -1.01 -6.09 -11.70
CA LEU A 54 -1.32 -5.29 -10.52
C LEU A 54 -2.82 -5.08 -10.32
N ASP A 55 -3.61 -4.89 -11.37
CA ASP A 55 -5.05 -4.62 -11.25
C ASP A 55 -5.78 -5.82 -10.62
N GLN A 56 -5.41 -7.04 -11.01
CA GLN A 56 -5.92 -8.26 -10.39
C GLN A 56 -5.43 -8.42 -8.94
N LYS A 57 -4.18 -8.06 -8.67
CA LYS A 57 -3.59 -8.16 -7.33
C LYS A 57 -4.17 -7.14 -6.35
N ILE A 58 -4.56 -5.95 -6.82
CA ILE A 58 -5.18 -4.90 -6.00
C ILE A 58 -6.50 -5.39 -5.42
N LEU A 59 -7.32 -6.10 -6.20
CA LEU A 59 -8.56 -6.68 -5.67
C LEU A 59 -8.28 -7.65 -4.52
N ALA A 60 -7.35 -8.59 -4.72
CA ALA A 60 -6.96 -9.55 -3.68
C ALA A 60 -6.37 -8.86 -2.44
N LEU A 61 -5.56 -7.82 -2.64
CA LEU A 61 -4.99 -7.02 -1.55
C LEU A 61 -6.08 -6.26 -0.79
N SER A 62 -7.08 -5.71 -1.47
CA SER A 62 -8.22 -5.03 -0.86
C SER A 62 -8.97 -5.95 0.10
N THR A 63 -9.26 -7.19 -0.33
CA THR A 63 -9.89 -8.20 0.51
C THR A 63 -9.01 -8.57 1.70
N TYR A 64 -7.70 -8.77 1.49
CA TYR A 64 -6.76 -9.10 2.56
C TYR A 64 -6.67 -7.99 3.62
N LEU A 65 -6.63 -6.74 3.17
CA LEU A 65 -6.62 -5.57 4.03
C LEU A 65 -7.99 -5.34 4.71
N GLY A 66 -9.07 -5.95 4.22
CA GLY A 66 -10.41 -5.70 4.71
C GLY A 66 -10.90 -4.28 4.38
N HIS A 67 -10.50 -3.74 3.23
CA HIS A 67 -11.07 -2.49 2.73
C HIS A 67 -12.50 -2.72 2.23
N ALA A 68 -13.39 -1.80 2.57
CA ALA A 68 -14.77 -1.83 2.11
C ALA A 68 -14.88 -1.54 0.61
N GLN A 69 -13.99 -0.68 0.08
CA GLN A 69 -13.95 -0.31 -1.32
C GLN A 69 -12.56 -0.58 -1.90
N VAL A 70 -12.52 -1.12 -3.12
CA VAL A 70 -11.25 -1.37 -3.82
C VAL A 70 -10.47 -0.07 -4.07
N THR A 71 -11.18 1.06 -4.18
CA THR A 71 -10.62 2.40 -4.33
C THR A 71 -9.67 2.78 -3.18
N ASP A 72 -9.94 2.30 -1.96
CA ASP A 72 -9.09 2.52 -0.79
C ASP A 72 -7.71 1.86 -0.98
N THR A 73 -7.65 0.81 -1.79
CA THR A 73 -6.41 0.13 -2.16
C THR A 73 -5.76 0.76 -3.40
N TYR A 74 -6.55 1.25 -4.36
CA TYR A 74 -6.02 2.03 -5.49
C TYR A 74 -5.32 3.32 -5.04
N TRP A 75 -5.71 3.89 -3.90
CA TRP A 75 -5.05 5.05 -3.31
C TRP A 75 -3.52 4.88 -3.14
N TYR A 76 -3.03 3.65 -2.88
CA TYR A 76 -1.59 3.40 -2.79
C TYR A 76 -0.83 3.69 -4.09
N LEU A 77 -1.48 3.53 -5.24
CA LEU A 77 -0.85 3.79 -6.53
C LEU A 77 -0.57 5.27 -6.77
N SER A 78 -1.38 6.17 -6.23
CA SER A 78 -1.20 7.62 -6.40
C SER A 78 -0.48 8.28 -5.22
N ALA A 79 -0.58 7.73 -4.02
CA ALA A 79 0.00 8.30 -2.82
C ALA A 79 1.49 7.99 -2.61
N VAL A 80 2.03 7.00 -3.34
CA VAL A 80 3.41 6.53 -3.19
C VAL A 80 4.18 6.86 -4.48
N PRO A 81 5.20 7.73 -4.43
CA PRO A 81 5.91 8.19 -5.62
C PRO A 81 6.42 7.06 -6.52
N GLU A 82 6.95 5.99 -5.93
CA GLU A 82 7.48 4.84 -6.65
C GLU A 82 6.37 4.08 -7.41
N LEU A 83 5.21 3.90 -6.78
CA LEU A 83 4.06 3.27 -7.44
C LEU A 83 3.41 4.19 -8.47
N LEU A 84 3.41 5.50 -8.22
CA LEU A 84 2.90 6.49 -9.16
C LEU A 84 3.73 6.48 -10.43
N ALA A 85 5.06 6.48 -10.33
CA ALA A 85 5.96 6.39 -11.47
C ALA A 85 5.66 5.14 -12.32
N ILE A 86 5.48 3.99 -11.67
CA ILE A 86 5.10 2.73 -12.35
C ILE A 86 3.80 2.87 -13.15
N VAL A 87 2.77 3.51 -12.57
CA VAL A 87 1.48 3.68 -13.23
C VAL A 87 1.55 4.72 -14.35
N SER A 88 2.31 5.80 -14.15
CA SER A 88 2.60 6.80 -15.17
C SER A 88 3.26 6.17 -16.39
N ASP A 89 4.28 5.34 -16.22
CA ASP A 89 4.94 4.64 -17.33
C ASP A 89 3.99 3.73 -18.10
N LYS A 90 3.12 2.99 -17.38
CA LYS A 90 2.09 2.17 -18.02
C LYS A 90 1.09 3.00 -18.81
N PHE A 91 0.67 4.14 -18.26
CA PHE A 91 -0.27 5.05 -18.89
C PHE A 91 0.31 5.65 -20.17
N GLU A 92 1.56 6.11 -20.15
CA GLU A 92 2.23 6.66 -21.34
C GLU A 92 2.34 5.61 -22.46
N ASN A 93 2.71 4.37 -22.12
CA ASN A 93 2.75 3.27 -23.08
C ASN A 93 1.37 2.96 -23.69
N PHE A 94 0.31 2.98 -22.87
CA PHE A 94 -1.06 2.81 -23.33
C PHE A 94 -1.49 3.94 -24.27
N ALA A 95 -1.28 5.19 -23.87
CA ALA A 95 -1.64 6.38 -24.67
C ALA A 95 -0.85 6.46 -25.98
N ALA A 96 0.43 6.05 -25.99
CA ALA A 96 1.23 5.94 -27.20
C ALA A 96 0.72 4.85 -28.15
N LYS A 97 0.25 3.72 -27.61
CA LYS A 97 -0.33 2.63 -28.41
C LYS A 97 -1.65 3.03 -29.07
N GLU A 98 -2.53 3.73 -28.35
CA GLU A 98 -3.79 4.23 -28.93
C GLU A 98 -3.53 5.28 -30.02
N ARG A 99 -2.59 6.22 -29.81
CA ARG A 99 -2.21 7.19 -30.86
C ARG A 99 -1.72 6.54 -32.16
N ARG A 100 -1.00 5.41 -32.09
CA ARG A 100 -0.58 4.66 -33.29
C ARG A 100 -1.73 3.95 -33.99
N ARG A 101 -2.79 3.59 -33.25
CA ARG A 101 -3.99 2.95 -33.78
C ARG A 101 -4.85 3.93 -34.58
N ASP A 102 -4.83 5.20 -34.20
CA ASP A 102 -5.58 6.29 -34.83
C ASP A 102 -4.82 6.97 -35.99
N THR A 103 -3.63 6.50 -36.35
CA THR A 103 -2.89 6.99 -37.53
C THR A 103 -3.29 6.15 -38.76
N PRO A 104 -3.86 6.74 -39.83
CA PRO A 104 -4.37 6.02 -41.00
C PRO A 104 -3.30 5.31 -41.83
#